data_AF-A0AA41YYJ6-F1
#
_entry.id   AF-A0AA41YYJ6-F1
#
_cell.length_a   1.000
_cell.length_b   1.000
_cell.length_c   1.000
_cell.angle_alpha   90.00
_cell.angle_beta   90.00
_cell.angle_gamma   90.00
#
_symmetry.space_group_name_H-M   'P 1'
#
loop_
_entity.id
_entity.type
_entity.pdbx_description
1 polymer ?
#
loop_
_entity_poly.entity_id
_entity_poly.type
_entity_poly.pdbx_seq_one_letter_code
_entity_poly.pdbx_strand_id
1 'polypeptide(L)'
;MLRCTMLDWEALNGSDMRMGIVRTVRKSTARSSRSWTSPLVLATFAAAGALAASAVINRQATQKAERDNPPTGRFLDIEGVRLHYVERGTGEPLVLLHGNGSMIQDFETSGLVELAARTYRVIVFDRPGYGYSERPRSTVWTADAQADLIHAALQRIGVKQATVLGHSWGASVAVALGLRHPEMVGSLVLASGYYYPTLRADVVTASGPAVPILGDLMRYTVSPLLGRMMWPLLLRKLFGPSPTPTKFDGFPVGMALRPSQIRAGAAESALLLPDAFAARAKYVRLKMPVAIIAGEEDRIVDIDRQSQRLHDEIAQSTFDRVPGVGHMVHQSATERVMAAIDLASEKQTRTASTDKVVPFAAKG
;
A
#
# COMPACT_ATOMS: atom_id res chain seq x y z
N MET A 1 -48.37 87.41 20.45
CA MET A 1 -48.12 88.86 20.63
C MET A 1 -46.68 89.10 20.19
N LEU A 2 -46.45 89.47 18.93
CA LEU A 2 -46.46 90.85 18.42
C LEU A 2 -45.44 91.76 19.13
N ARG A 3 -44.39 92.07 18.36
CA ARG A 3 -43.72 93.37 18.20
C ARG A 3 -43.00 93.97 19.41
N CYS A 4 -41.70 94.21 19.20
CA CYS A 4 -41.18 95.58 19.26
C CYS A 4 -39.99 95.74 18.29
N THR A 5 -40.29 96.23 17.09
CA THR A 5 -39.44 97.13 16.28
C THR A 5 -39.51 98.53 16.94
N MET A 6 -38.60 99.49 16.84
CA MET A 6 -37.58 99.90 15.88
C MET A 6 -36.81 101.09 16.52
N LEU A 7 -35.83 101.65 15.80
CA LEU A 7 -35.14 102.97 15.91
C LEU A 7 -33.63 102.79 16.16
N ASP A 8 -32.80 102.82 15.11
CA ASP A 8 -32.27 103.98 14.34
C ASP A 8 -30.92 104.41 14.93
N TRP A 9 -29.80 104.10 14.26
CA TRP A 9 -29.13 104.89 13.21
C TRP A 9 -28.09 105.85 13.80
N GLU A 10 -26.80 105.47 13.70
CA GLU A 10 -25.73 106.47 13.61
C GLU A 10 -24.45 105.90 12.94
N ALA A 11 -24.14 106.54 11.81
CA ALA A 11 -22.83 106.99 11.34
C ALA A 11 -21.69 105.99 11.04
N LEU A 12 -21.46 105.87 9.73
CA LEU A 12 -20.23 105.58 9.01
C LEU A 12 -19.02 106.43 9.50
N ASN A 13 -17.84 105.83 9.63
CA ASN A 13 -16.64 106.25 8.87
C ASN A 13 -15.36 105.43 9.18
N GLY A 14 -14.58 105.21 8.11
CA GLY A 14 -13.11 105.11 8.14
C GLY A 14 -12.54 103.70 8.36
N SER A 15 -12.37 102.90 7.31
CA SER A 15 -11.11 102.78 6.55
C SER A 15 -9.91 102.28 7.38
N ASP A 16 -9.54 101.01 7.24
CA ASP A 16 -8.14 100.74 6.92
C ASP A 16 -7.88 99.38 6.22
N MET A 17 -6.80 99.44 5.45
CA MET A 17 -6.32 98.60 4.38
C MET A 17 -5.60 97.35 4.91
N ARG A 18 -5.71 96.18 4.24
CA ARG A 18 -4.56 95.43 3.66
C ARG A 18 -4.81 93.92 3.40
N MET A 19 -4.51 93.56 2.15
CA MET A 19 -3.65 92.43 1.71
C MET A 19 -4.15 90.98 1.84
N GLY A 20 -4.59 90.47 0.68
CA GLY A 20 -4.15 89.23 0.01
C GLY A 20 -3.65 88.04 0.82
N ILE A 21 -4.13 86.84 0.44
CA ILE A 21 -3.29 85.76 -0.12
C ILE A 21 -4.20 84.56 -0.46
N VAL A 22 -4.11 84.16 -1.73
CA VAL A 22 -4.64 82.92 -2.31
C VAL A 22 -4.17 81.72 -1.48
N ARG A 23 -5.09 80.97 -0.86
CA ARG A 23 -4.78 79.67 -0.24
C ARG A 23 -5.11 78.54 -1.22
N THR A 24 -4.05 78.06 -1.84
CA THR A 24 -3.90 76.87 -2.67
C THR A 24 -4.57 75.64 -2.03
N VAL A 25 -5.49 75.00 -2.76
CA VAL A 25 -6.01 73.66 -2.45
C VAL A 25 -4.85 72.66 -2.60
N ARG A 26 -4.21 72.30 -1.49
CA ARG A 26 -3.29 71.14 -1.44
C ARG A 26 -4.15 69.87 -1.47
N LYS A 27 -4.35 69.29 -2.65
CA LYS A 27 -4.74 67.88 -2.78
C LYS A 27 -3.59 67.03 -2.24
N SER A 28 -3.70 66.61 -0.98
CA SER A 28 -2.89 65.55 -0.42
C SER A 28 -3.32 64.22 -1.05
N THR A 29 -2.80 63.91 -2.23
CA THR A 29 -2.76 62.52 -2.71
C THR A 29 -1.52 61.86 -2.13
N ALA A 30 -1.57 61.57 -0.82
CA ALA A 30 -0.67 60.59 -0.22
C ALA A 30 -1.08 59.21 -0.78
N ARG A 31 -0.49 58.84 -1.92
CA ARG A 31 -0.56 57.49 -2.47
C ARG A 31 0.16 56.59 -1.47
N SER A 32 -0.61 56.00 -0.56
CA SER A 32 -0.14 54.93 0.32
C SER A 32 0.32 53.78 -0.57
N SER A 33 1.62 53.71 -0.85
CA SER A 33 2.25 52.50 -1.36
C SER A 33 2.39 51.53 -0.20
N ARG A 34 1.28 50.97 0.29
CA ARG A 34 1.34 49.72 1.05
C ARG A 34 1.95 48.70 0.10
N SER A 35 3.13 48.19 0.43
CA SER A 35 3.73 47.05 -0.27
C SER A 35 2.76 45.87 -0.17
N TRP A 36 2.29 45.42 -1.32
CA TRP A 36 1.27 44.39 -1.49
C TRP A 36 1.86 42.97 -1.36
N THR A 37 2.49 42.65 -0.24
CA THR A 37 2.68 41.24 0.13
C THR A 37 2.39 41.09 1.61
N SER A 38 1.14 40.73 1.92
CA SER A 38 0.79 40.33 3.28
C SER A 38 1.68 39.16 3.73
N PRO A 39 2.02 39.03 5.02
CA PRO A 39 2.79 37.90 5.54
C PRO A 39 2.22 36.54 5.13
N LEU A 40 0.89 36.45 4.96
CA LEU A 40 0.18 35.28 4.46
C LEU A 40 0.53 34.93 3.01
N VAL A 41 0.69 35.93 2.13
CA VAL A 41 1.11 35.72 0.74
C VAL A 41 2.54 35.19 0.68
N LEU A 42 3.46 35.77 1.48
CA LEU A 42 4.84 35.28 1.57
C LEU A 42 4.91 33.86 2.12
N ALA A 43 4.15 33.54 3.18
CA ALA A 43 4.06 32.20 3.73
C ALA A 43 3.51 31.19 2.70
N THR A 44 2.52 31.58 1.90
CA THR A 44 1.94 30.74 0.85
C THR A 44 2.97 30.45 -0.26
N PHE A 45 3.70 31.46 -0.73
CA PHE A 45 4.76 31.26 -1.73
C PHE A 45 5.91 30.42 -1.19
N ALA A 46 6.30 30.61 0.08
CA ALA A 46 7.31 29.78 0.72
C ALA A 46 6.88 28.31 0.83
N ALA A 47 5.63 28.06 1.25
CA ALA A 47 5.07 26.70 1.31
C ALA A 47 4.98 26.05 -0.08
N ALA A 48 4.52 26.78 -1.10
CA ALA A 48 4.48 26.31 -2.48
C ALA A 48 5.89 25.99 -3.01
N GLY A 49 6.87 26.86 -2.75
CA GLY A 49 8.27 26.64 -3.10
C GLY A 49 8.87 25.41 -2.42
N ALA A 50 8.58 25.20 -1.13
CA ALA A 50 9.03 24.03 -0.40
C ALA A 50 8.42 22.73 -0.95
N LEU A 51 7.12 22.72 -1.27
CA LEU A 51 6.45 21.58 -1.91
C LEU A 51 7.02 21.30 -3.30
N ALA A 52 7.30 22.33 -4.10
CA ALA A 52 7.92 22.17 -5.43
C ALA A 52 9.33 21.59 -5.33
N ALA A 53 10.16 22.09 -4.41
CA ALA A 53 11.50 21.55 -4.15
C ALA A 53 11.44 20.09 -3.69
N SER A 54 10.52 19.77 -2.77
CA SER A 54 10.25 18.41 -2.31
C SER A 54 9.84 17.48 -3.47
N ALA A 55 8.98 17.95 -4.38
CA ALA A 55 8.60 17.19 -5.57
C ALA A 55 9.79 16.88 -6.49
N VAL A 56 10.67 17.84 -6.71
CA VAL A 56 11.90 17.64 -7.50
C VAL A 56 12.81 16.62 -6.84
N ILE A 57 13.06 16.75 -5.53
CA ILE A 57 13.89 15.82 -4.75
C ILE A 57 13.31 14.40 -4.83
N ASN A 58 12.00 14.24 -4.65
CA ASN A 58 11.36 12.93 -4.71
C ASN A 58 11.40 12.32 -6.10
N ARG A 59 11.26 13.13 -7.15
CA ARG A 59 11.40 12.66 -8.53
C ARG A 59 12.82 12.17 -8.81
N GLN A 60 13.85 12.93 -8.41
CA GLN A 60 15.24 12.53 -8.55
C GLN A 60 15.55 11.26 -7.76
N ALA A 61 15.05 11.17 -6.52
CA ALA A 61 15.15 9.99 -5.68
C ALA A 61 14.48 8.75 -6.29
N THR A 62 13.28 8.89 -6.85
CA THR A 62 12.56 7.83 -7.57
C THR A 62 13.39 7.33 -8.75
N GLN A 63 13.85 8.24 -9.60
CA GLN A 63 14.66 7.90 -10.77
C GLN A 63 15.99 7.25 -10.37
N LYS A 64 16.63 7.69 -9.29
CA LYS A 64 17.83 7.04 -8.77
C LYS A 64 17.52 5.62 -8.28
N ALA A 65 16.45 5.43 -7.51
CA ALA A 65 16.05 4.11 -7.02
C ALA A 65 15.80 3.13 -8.17
N GLU A 66 15.13 3.58 -9.25
CA GLU A 66 14.87 2.75 -10.44
C GLU A 66 16.16 2.43 -11.21
N ARG A 67 17.07 3.40 -11.37
CA ARG A 67 18.38 3.16 -12.00
C ARG A 67 19.24 2.19 -11.21
N ASP A 68 19.22 2.29 -9.88
CA ASP A 68 20.01 1.45 -8.99
C ASP A 68 19.44 0.03 -8.85
N ASN A 69 18.17 -0.20 -9.22
CA ASN A 69 17.47 -1.47 -9.02
C ASN A 69 16.71 -1.93 -10.27
N PRO A 70 17.34 -2.06 -11.45
CA PRO A 70 16.63 -2.39 -12.70
C PRO A 70 15.80 -3.68 -12.59
N PRO A 71 14.68 -3.80 -13.33
CA PRO A 71 13.82 -4.97 -13.25
C PRO A 71 14.57 -6.25 -13.60
N THR A 72 14.46 -7.26 -12.74
CA THR A 72 14.94 -8.62 -12.97
C THR A 72 13.75 -9.51 -13.31
N GLY A 73 13.89 -10.44 -14.25
CA GLY A 73 12.79 -11.34 -14.61
C GLY A 73 12.06 -10.91 -15.88
N ARG A 74 10.74 -11.06 -15.91
CA ARG A 74 9.91 -11.00 -17.12
C ARG A 74 8.66 -10.17 -16.91
N PHE A 75 8.05 -9.77 -18.02
CA PHE A 75 6.80 -9.02 -18.05
C PHE A 75 5.73 -9.80 -18.81
N LEU A 76 4.48 -9.63 -18.40
CA LEU A 76 3.29 -10.16 -19.06
C LEU A 76 2.26 -9.04 -19.21
N ASP A 77 1.66 -8.92 -20.37
CA ASP A 77 0.49 -8.06 -20.55
C ASP A 77 -0.77 -8.93 -20.43
N ILE A 78 -1.57 -8.64 -19.40
CA ILE A 78 -2.83 -9.32 -19.11
C ILE A 78 -3.93 -8.28 -19.11
N GLU A 79 -4.83 -8.34 -20.10
CA GLU A 79 -5.98 -7.42 -20.21
C GLU A 79 -5.59 -5.93 -20.16
N GLY A 80 -4.45 -5.57 -20.76
CA GLY A 80 -3.93 -4.20 -20.77
C GLY A 80 -3.25 -3.78 -19.47
N VAL A 81 -2.93 -4.73 -18.59
CA VAL A 81 -2.14 -4.52 -17.37
C VAL A 81 -0.80 -5.21 -17.54
N ARG A 82 0.28 -4.44 -17.53
CA ARG A 82 1.63 -5.01 -17.54
C ARG A 82 2.03 -5.48 -16.13
N LEU A 83 2.15 -6.78 -15.96
CA LEU A 83 2.63 -7.43 -14.74
C LEU A 83 4.10 -7.83 -14.86
N HIS A 84 4.83 -7.64 -13.77
CA HIS A 84 6.20 -8.07 -13.60
C HIS A 84 6.28 -9.30 -12.69
N TYR A 85 7.13 -10.26 -13.06
CA TYR A 85 7.35 -11.46 -12.27
C TYR A 85 8.77 -12.01 -12.45
N VAL A 86 9.27 -12.69 -11.42
CA VAL A 86 10.49 -13.50 -11.50
C VAL A 86 10.13 -14.98 -11.42
N GLU A 87 10.95 -15.79 -12.08
CA GLU A 87 10.81 -17.23 -12.11
C GLU A 87 12.16 -17.88 -11.78
N ARG A 88 12.17 -18.88 -10.89
CA ARG A 88 13.37 -19.62 -10.47
C ARG A 88 13.03 -21.10 -10.30
N GLY A 89 14.04 -21.95 -10.47
CA GLY A 89 13.91 -23.38 -10.28
C GLY A 89 13.07 -24.08 -11.35
N THR A 90 12.84 -25.37 -11.13
CA THR A 90 12.02 -26.26 -11.94
C THR A 90 11.23 -27.18 -11.01
N GLY A 91 10.13 -27.76 -11.48
CA GLY A 91 9.27 -28.63 -10.67
C GLY A 91 7.84 -28.13 -10.57
N GLU A 92 7.15 -28.52 -9.51
CA GLU A 92 5.75 -28.12 -9.28
C GLU A 92 5.66 -26.59 -9.07
N PRO A 93 4.63 -25.91 -9.63
CA PRO A 93 4.51 -24.46 -9.50
C PRO A 93 4.26 -24.02 -8.04
N LEU A 94 5.09 -23.09 -7.57
CA LEU A 94 4.92 -22.37 -6.31
C LEU A 94 4.79 -20.87 -6.59
N VAL A 95 3.63 -20.29 -6.31
CA VAL A 95 3.34 -18.87 -6.57
C VAL A 95 3.47 -18.08 -5.27
N LEU A 96 4.26 -17.02 -5.27
CA LEU A 96 4.48 -16.16 -4.09
C LEU A 96 3.87 -14.76 -4.30
N LEU A 97 3.02 -14.33 -3.37
CA LEU A 97 2.30 -13.05 -3.40
C LEU A 97 2.65 -12.20 -2.17
N HIS A 98 3.34 -11.07 -2.40
CA HIS A 98 3.90 -10.25 -1.31
C HIS A 98 2.84 -9.40 -0.59
N GLY A 99 3.17 -8.87 0.59
CA GLY A 99 2.28 -8.00 1.37
C GLY A 99 2.09 -6.58 0.82
N ASN A 100 1.31 -5.76 1.51
CA ASN A 100 1.15 -4.34 1.19
C ASN A 100 2.45 -3.57 1.48
N GLY A 101 2.85 -2.65 0.60
CA GLY A 101 4.06 -1.82 0.73
C GLY A 101 5.35 -2.55 0.34
N SER A 102 5.24 -3.79 -0.11
CA SER A 102 6.34 -4.68 -0.49
C SER A 102 6.44 -4.82 -2.02
N MET A 103 7.23 -5.79 -2.49
CA MET A 103 7.50 -6.15 -3.89
C MET A 103 8.31 -7.46 -3.92
N ILE A 104 8.62 -7.99 -5.10
CA ILE A 104 9.38 -9.26 -5.29
C ILE A 104 10.61 -9.36 -4.37
N GLN A 105 11.36 -8.27 -4.19
CA GLN A 105 12.61 -8.27 -3.44
C GLN A 105 12.43 -8.69 -1.97
N ASP A 106 11.24 -8.54 -1.39
CA ASP A 106 10.95 -9.07 -0.06
C ASP A 106 11.06 -10.59 -0.02
N PHE A 107 10.53 -11.31 -1.01
CA PHE A 107 10.76 -12.74 -1.09
C PHE A 107 12.20 -13.09 -1.47
N GLU A 108 12.82 -12.38 -2.42
CA GLU A 108 14.20 -12.68 -2.82
C GLU A 108 15.18 -12.52 -1.64
N THR A 109 15.09 -11.43 -0.88
CA THR A 109 15.93 -11.17 0.30
C THR A 109 15.70 -12.15 1.43
N SER A 110 14.55 -12.81 1.49
CA SER A 110 14.26 -13.79 2.53
C SER A 110 15.08 -15.07 2.41
N GLY A 111 15.67 -15.35 1.24
CA GLY A 111 16.27 -16.64 0.93
C GLY A 111 15.27 -17.75 0.63
N LEU A 112 13.96 -17.51 0.82
CA LEU A 112 12.91 -18.49 0.53
C LEU A 112 12.86 -18.85 -0.95
N VAL A 113 13.06 -17.88 -1.85
CA VAL A 113 13.01 -18.11 -3.30
C VAL A 113 14.09 -19.10 -3.72
N GLU A 114 15.34 -18.88 -3.30
CA GLU A 114 16.46 -19.77 -3.65
C GLU A 114 16.36 -21.13 -2.97
N LEU A 115 15.84 -21.18 -1.73
CA LEU A 115 15.59 -22.44 -1.03
C LEU A 115 14.52 -23.27 -1.74
N ALA A 116 13.36 -22.67 -2.05
CA ALA A 116 12.26 -23.34 -2.72
C ALA A 116 12.59 -23.71 -4.18
N ALA A 117 13.40 -22.92 -4.88
CA ALA A 117 13.80 -23.19 -6.26
C ALA A 117 14.60 -24.49 -6.45
N ARG A 118 15.07 -25.11 -5.36
CA ARG A 118 15.70 -26.45 -5.39
C ARG A 118 14.72 -27.56 -5.73
N THR A 119 13.42 -27.34 -5.55
CA THR A 119 12.37 -28.35 -5.68
C THR A 119 11.16 -27.86 -6.48
N TYR A 120 10.88 -26.56 -6.44
CA TYR A 120 9.71 -25.94 -7.06
C TYR A 120 10.09 -25.05 -8.23
N ARG A 121 9.15 -24.91 -9.17
CA ARG A 121 9.11 -23.79 -10.11
C ARG A 121 8.53 -22.58 -9.38
N VAL A 122 9.38 -21.75 -8.80
CA VAL A 122 8.98 -20.60 -7.99
C VAL A 122 8.66 -19.41 -8.90
N ILE A 123 7.46 -18.86 -8.76
CA ILE A 123 6.94 -17.73 -9.52
C ILE A 123 6.55 -16.63 -8.53
N VAL A 124 7.28 -15.52 -8.54
CA VAL A 124 7.03 -14.39 -7.62
C VAL A 124 6.52 -13.22 -8.44
N PHE A 125 5.33 -12.72 -8.11
CA PHE A 125 4.74 -11.58 -8.80
C PHE A 125 4.98 -10.30 -8.02
N ASP A 126 5.30 -9.22 -8.74
CA ASP A 126 4.97 -7.89 -8.27
C ASP A 126 3.46 -7.70 -8.48
N ARG A 127 2.72 -7.50 -7.39
CA ARG A 127 1.27 -7.26 -7.46
C ARG A 127 0.97 -5.91 -8.13
N PRO A 128 -0.26 -5.67 -8.64
CA PRO A 128 -0.59 -4.43 -9.35
C PRO A 128 -0.21 -3.16 -8.59
N GLY A 129 0.75 -2.40 -9.12
CA GLY A 129 1.23 -1.12 -8.59
C GLY A 129 2.45 -1.22 -7.67
N TYR A 130 3.00 -2.42 -7.52
CA TYR A 130 4.24 -2.68 -6.81
C TYR A 130 5.36 -3.06 -7.75
N GLY A 131 6.61 -2.88 -7.29
CA GLY A 131 7.81 -3.10 -8.08
C GLY A 131 7.67 -2.58 -9.51
N TYR A 132 7.68 -3.45 -10.50
CA TYR A 132 7.58 -3.05 -11.91
C TYR A 132 6.22 -3.30 -12.57
N SER A 133 5.21 -3.73 -11.80
CA SER A 133 3.85 -3.93 -12.27
C SER A 133 3.06 -2.63 -12.34
N GLU A 134 2.28 -2.49 -13.40
CA GLU A 134 1.35 -1.38 -13.56
C GLU A 134 0.14 -1.48 -12.62
N ARG A 135 -0.54 -0.33 -12.45
CA ARG A 135 -1.82 -0.24 -11.73
C ARG A 135 -2.71 0.79 -12.38
N PRO A 136 -3.44 0.43 -13.46
CA PRO A 136 -4.46 1.27 -14.06
C PRO A 136 -5.42 1.85 -13.02
N ARG A 137 -5.76 3.13 -13.17
CA ARG A 137 -6.71 3.84 -12.28
C ARG A 137 -8.17 3.50 -12.56
N SER A 138 -8.46 2.88 -13.71
CA SER A 138 -9.79 2.44 -14.13
C SER A 138 -10.33 1.24 -13.35
N THR A 139 -9.47 0.58 -12.57
CA THR A 139 -9.80 -0.66 -11.84
C THR A 139 -9.71 -0.44 -10.34
N VAL A 140 -10.72 -0.90 -9.61
CA VAL A 140 -10.65 -1.03 -8.15
C VAL A 140 -9.98 -2.37 -7.84
N TRP A 141 -8.75 -2.32 -7.35
CA TRP A 141 -7.89 -3.49 -7.14
C TRP A 141 -8.14 -4.19 -5.81
N THR A 142 -9.35 -4.73 -5.62
CA THR A 142 -9.69 -5.61 -4.50
C THR A 142 -8.86 -6.90 -4.53
N ALA A 143 -8.87 -7.66 -3.44
CA ALA A 143 -8.27 -8.99 -3.40
C ALA A 143 -8.79 -9.90 -4.54
N ASP A 144 -10.10 -9.85 -4.81
CA ASP A 144 -10.74 -10.59 -5.91
C ASP A 144 -10.22 -10.15 -7.29
N ALA A 145 -10.13 -8.84 -7.55
CA ALA A 145 -9.64 -8.33 -8.83
C ALA A 145 -8.16 -8.69 -9.07
N GLN A 146 -7.34 -8.67 -8.01
CA GLN A 146 -5.96 -9.13 -8.09
C GLN A 146 -5.87 -10.64 -8.31
N ALA A 147 -6.73 -11.43 -7.66
CA ALA A 147 -6.78 -12.88 -7.86
C ALA A 147 -7.15 -13.24 -9.31
N ASP A 148 -8.14 -12.56 -9.91
CA ASP A 148 -8.51 -12.78 -11.31
C ASP A 148 -7.37 -12.46 -12.28
N LEU A 149 -6.65 -11.34 -12.04
CA LEU A 149 -5.49 -10.97 -12.86
C LEU A 149 -4.34 -11.98 -12.73
N ILE A 150 -4.03 -12.41 -11.51
CA ILE A 150 -2.99 -13.41 -11.25
C ILE A 150 -3.36 -14.76 -11.86
N HIS A 151 -4.63 -15.18 -11.76
CA HIS A 151 -5.12 -16.40 -12.42
C HIS A 151 -4.88 -16.35 -13.94
N ALA A 152 -5.28 -15.25 -14.60
CA ALA A 152 -5.04 -15.07 -16.03
C ALA A 152 -3.54 -15.04 -16.38
N ALA A 153 -2.71 -14.42 -15.54
CA ALA A 153 -1.25 -14.43 -15.70
C ALA A 153 -0.68 -15.85 -15.62
N LEU A 154 -1.11 -16.65 -14.65
CA LEU A 154 -0.69 -18.03 -14.44
C LEU A 154 -1.09 -18.92 -15.63
N GLN A 155 -2.32 -18.79 -16.13
CA GLN A 155 -2.76 -19.47 -17.34
C GLN A 155 -1.88 -19.12 -18.54
N ARG A 156 -1.54 -17.84 -18.71
CA ARG A 156 -0.70 -17.36 -19.82
C ARG A 156 0.70 -17.97 -19.83
N ILE A 157 1.27 -18.26 -18.65
CA ILE A 157 2.59 -18.90 -18.50
C ILE A 157 2.52 -20.42 -18.29
N GLY A 158 1.37 -21.02 -18.60
CA GLY A 158 1.17 -22.47 -18.66
C GLY A 158 1.06 -23.16 -17.29
N VAL A 159 0.76 -22.42 -16.23
CA VAL A 159 0.48 -23.00 -14.91
C VAL A 159 -0.96 -23.48 -14.88
N LYS A 160 -1.16 -24.78 -14.65
CA LYS A 160 -2.50 -25.39 -14.54
C LYS A 160 -2.99 -25.48 -13.10
N GLN A 161 -2.07 -25.75 -12.18
CA GLN A 161 -2.31 -25.83 -10.75
C GLN A 161 -1.01 -25.45 -10.02
N ALA A 162 -1.13 -24.81 -8.86
CA ALA A 162 0.01 -24.36 -8.06
C ALA A 162 -0.26 -24.46 -6.56
N THR A 163 0.81 -24.58 -5.78
CA THR A 163 0.82 -24.14 -4.39
C THR A 163 0.93 -22.62 -4.38
N VAL A 164 0.09 -21.93 -3.62
CA VAL A 164 0.09 -20.46 -3.55
C VAL A 164 0.40 -20.00 -2.15
N LEU A 165 1.50 -19.28 -1.99
CA LEU A 165 1.88 -18.61 -0.76
C LEU A 165 1.53 -17.14 -0.85
N GLY A 166 0.75 -16.65 0.12
CA GLY A 166 0.49 -15.22 0.29
C GLY A 166 0.96 -14.72 1.64
N HIS A 167 1.70 -13.61 1.65
CA HIS A 167 2.08 -12.92 2.90
C HIS A 167 1.20 -11.69 3.14
N SER A 168 0.73 -11.51 4.38
CA SER A 168 -0.04 -10.31 4.78
C SER A 168 -1.26 -10.10 3.87
N TRP A 169 -1.40 -8.95 3.22
CA TRP A 169 -2.45 -8.71 2.22
C TRP A 169 -2.37 -9.68 1.02
N GLY A 170 -1.18 -10.15 0.65
CA GLY A 170 -1.00 -11.21 -0.35
C GLY A 170 -1.70 -12.51 0.05
N ALA A 171 -1.87 -12.77 1.36
CA ALA A 171 -2.66 -13.90 1.85
C ALA A 171 -4.17 -13.73 1.54
N SER A 172 -4.69 -12.51 1.61
CA SER A 172 -6.08 -12.20 1.22
C SER A 172 -6.29 -12.43 -0.28
N VAL A 173 -5.31 -12.05 -1.11
CA VAL A 173 -5.31 -12.33 -2.56
C VAL A 173 -5.23 -13.83 -2.83
N ALA A 174 -4.38 -14.57 -2.11
CA ALA A 174 -4.26 -16.03 -2.25
C ALA A 174 -5.57 -16.75 -1.86
N VAL A 175 -6.23 -16.32 -0.78
CA VAL A 175 -7.55 -16.82 -0.39
C VAL A 175 -8.59 -16.50 -1.46
N ALA A 176 -8.61 -15.28 -2.00
CA ALA A 176 -9.50 -14.92 -3.10
C ALA A 176 -9.27 -15.81 -4.34
N LEU A 177 -8.01 -16.09 -4.68
CA LEU A 177 -7.65 -17.01 -5.77
C LEU A 177 -8.19 -18.42 -5.50
N GLY A 178 -8.01 -18.96 -4.30
CA GLY A 178 -8.53 -20.29 -3.93
C GLY A 178 -10.06 -20.37 -3.87
N LEU A 179 -10.76 -19.27 -3.58
CA LEU A 179 -12.22 -19.23 -3.56
C LEU A 179 -12.86 -19.09 -4.93
N ARG A 180 -12.16 -18.44 -5.87
CA ARG A 180 -12.68 -18.07 -7.20
C ARG A 180 -12.23 -19.03 -8.29
N HIS A 181 -11.00 -19.50 -8.21
CA HIS A 181 -10.35 -20.41 -9.17
C HIS A 181 -9.79 -21.64 -8.45
N PRO A 182 -10.64 -22.41 -7.74
CA PRO A 182 -10.20 -23.51 -6.87
C PRO A 182 -9.40 -24.60 -7.61
N GLU A 183 -9.64 -24.78 -8.91
CA GLU A 183 -8.90 -25.71 -9.76
C GLU A 183 -7.44 -25.32 -9.97
N MET A 184 -7.12 -24.02 -9.96
CA MET A 184 -5.76 -23.51 -10.08
C MET A 184 -4.98 -23.64 -8.78
N VAL A 185 -5.67 -23.70 -7.63
CA VAL A 185 -5.01 -23.71 -6.33
C VAL A 185 -4.99 -25.12 -5.76
N GLY A 186 -3.83 -25.76 -5.88
CA GLY A 186 -3.58 -27.08 -5.34
C GLY A 186 -3.46 -27.08 -3.82
N SER A 187 -2.82 -26.06 -3.26
CA SER A 187 -2.75 -25.80 -1.82
C SER A 187 -2.49 -24.32 -1.52
N LEU A 188 -2.82 -23.89 -0.31
CA LEU A 188 -2.58 -22.52 0.18
C LEU A 188 -1.59 -22.52 1.33
N VAL A 189 -0.63 -21.58 1.29
CA VAL A 189 0.24 -21.23 2.43
C VAL A 189 -0.01 -19.77 2.79
N LEU A 190 -0.59 -19.53 3.94
CA LEU A 190 -1.04 -18.19 4.34
C LEU A 190 -0.16 -17.68 5.48
N ALA A 191 0.73 -16.75 5.15
CA ALA A 191 1.75 -16.23 6.05
C ALA A 191 1.34 -14.88 6.64
N SER A 192 1.12 -14.81 7.97
CA SER A 192 0.77 -13.60 8.71
C SER A 192 -0.33 -12.75 8.04
N GLY A 193 -1.40 -13.40 7.57
CA GLY A 193 -2.41 -12.76 6.72
C GLY A 193 -3.43 -11.90 7.47
N TYR A 194 -4.17 -11.11 6.68
CA TYR A 194 -5.30 -10.31 7.17
C TYR A 194 -6.60 -10.80 6.52
N TYR A 195 -7.50 -11.33 7.33
CA TYR A 195 -8.72 -12.03 6.89
C TYR A 195 -9.98 -11.35 7.44
N TYR A 196 -9.99 -10.98 8.72
CA TYR A 196 -11.16 -10.42 9.37
C TYR A 196 -11.03 -8.91 9.60
N PRO A 197 -12.13 -8.15 9.48
CA PRO A 197 -12.09 -6.70 9.67
C PRO A 197 -11.69 -6.38 11.11
N THR A 198 -10.58 -5.65 11.26
CA THR A 198 -10.09 -5.17 12.54
C THR A 198 -9.96 -3.65 12.47
N LEU A 199 -10.58 -2.94 13.40
CA LEU A 199 -10.39 -1.49 13.51
C LEU A 199 -8.95 -1.22 13.95
N ARG A 200 -8.20 -0.51 13.10
CA ARG A 200 -6.82 -0.15 13.39
C ARG A 200 -6.54 1.30 13.01
N ALA A 201 -5.95 2.04 13.94
CA ALA A 201 -5.62 3.45 13.73
C ALA A 201 -4.56 3.66 12.63
N ASP A 202 -3.66 2.69 12.42
CA ASP A 202 -2.65 2.75 11.38
C ASP A 202 -3.25 2.61 9.96
N VAL A 203 -4.31 1.82 9.79
CA VAL A 203 -5.04 1.69 8.52
C VAL A 203 -5.71 3.01 8.13
N VAL A 204 -6.34 3.69 9.09
CA VAL A 204 -6.98 5.00 8.86
C VAL A 204 -5.92 6.04 8.46
N THR A 205 -4.81 6.10 9.17
CA THR A 205 -3.73 7.07 8.90
C THR A 205 -3.01 6.78 7.58
N ALA A 206 -2.78 5.51 7.25
CA ALA A 206 -2.12 5.08 6.02
C ALA A 206 -3.00 5.24 4.76
N SER A 207 -4.31 5.41 4.92
CA SER A 207 -5.26 5.58 3.81
C SER A 207 -5.33 7.01 3.24
N GLY A 208 -4.84 8.02 3.98
CA GLY A 208 -4.88 9.43 3.56
C GLY A 208 -4.30 9.70 2.17
N PRO A 209 -3.15 9.12 1.80
CA PRO A 209 -2.62 9.21 0.45
C PRO A 209 -3.52 8.61 -0.62
N ALA A 210 -4.56 7.82 -0.35
CA ALA A 210 -5.43 7.25 -1.39
C ALA A 210 -6.38 8.27 -2.06
N VAL A 211 -6.65 9.41 -1.41
CA VAL A 211 -7.61 10.43 -1.90
C VAL A 211 -7.11 11.10 -3.19
N PRO A 212 -7.90 11.21 -4.28
CA PRO A 212 -7.49 11.91 -5.49
C PRO A 212 -7.12 13.37 -5.23
N ILE A 213 -6.20 13.93 -6.02
CA ILE A 213 -5.70 15.32 -5.92
C ILE A 213 -4.88 15.58 -4.64
N LEU A 214 -5.48 15.48 -3.45
CA LEU A 214 -4.79 15.65 -2.17
C LEU A 214 -3.72 14.57 -1.96
N GLY A 215 -4.08 13.31 -2.21
CA GLY A 215 -3.15 12.20 -2.12
C GLY A 215 -2.08 12.25 -3.21
N ASP A 216 -2.38 12.75 -4.41
CA ASP A 216 -1.35 12.98 -5.43
C ASP A 216 -0.33 14.02 -4.93
N LEU A 217 -0.77 15.16 -4.39
CA LEU A 217 0.12 16.17 -3.80
C LEU A 217 1.00 15.56 -2.69
N MET A 218 0.41 14.83 -1.74
CA MET A 218 1.15 14.20 -0.65
C MET A 218 2.20 13.20 -1.15
N ARG A 219 1.82 12.33 -2.09
CA ARG A 219 2.68 11.26 -2.63
C ARG A 219 3.89 11.78 -3.40
N TYR A 220 3.74 12.91 -4.09
CA TYR A 220 4.85 13.53 -4.80
C TYR A 220 5.69 14.47 -3.92
N THR A 221 5.28 14.80 -2.69
CA THR A 221 6.00 15.76 -1.82
C THR A 221 6.35 15.18 -0.45
N VAL A 222 5.39 15.13 0.47
CA VAL A 222 5.67 14.85 1.88
C VAL A 222 5.83 13.35 2.15
N SER A 223 5.04 12.49 1.49
CA SER A 223 4.97 11.06 1.86
C SER A 223 6.28 10.28 1.69
N PRO A 224 7.08 10.43 0.62
CA PRO A 224 8.34 9.70 0.50
C PRO A 224 9.35 10.10 1.57
N LEU A 225 9.44 11.39 1.90
CA LEU A 225 10.33 11.89 2.95
C LEU A 225 9.91 11.39 4.33
N LEU A 226 8.60 11.47 4.63
CA LEU A 226 8.05 10.93 5.86
C LEU A 226 8.26 9.41 5.96
N GLY A 227 8.09 8.69 4.85
CA GLY A 227 8.34 7.25 4.78
C GLY A 227 9.79 6.89 5.11
N ARG A 228 10.77 7.64 4.59
CA ARG A 228 12.20 7.45 4.93
C ARG A 228 12.46 7.70 6.41
N MET A 229 11.90 8.77 6.95
CA MET A 229 12.05 9.12 8.37
C MET A 229 11.43 8.05 9.28
N MET A 230 10.29 7.47 8.88
CA MET A 230 9.57 6.44 9.65
C MET A 230 10.08 5.02 9.43
N TRP A 231 10.95 4.81 8.45
CA TRP A 231 11.44 3.48 8.09
C TRP A 231 12.00 2.67 9.28
N PRO A 232 12.89 3.21 10.15
CA PRO A 232 13.40 2.44 11.28
C PRO A 232 12.32 2.01 12.27
N LEU A 233 11.30 2.85 12.49
CA LEU A 233 10.16 2.52 13.35
C LEU A 233 9.27 1.46 12.72
N LEU A 234 9.04 1.55 11.41
CA LEU A 234 8.29 0.54 10.64
C LEU A 234 9.00 -0.83 10.72
N LEU A 235 10.32 -0.89 10.54
CA LEU A 235 11.08 -2.13 10.69
C LEU A 235 10.95 -2.73 12.09
N ARG A 236 11.08 -1.92 13.15
CA ARG A 236 10.89 -2.37 14.54
C ARG A 236 9.48 -2.90 14.80
N LYS A 237 8.47 -2.40 14.08
CA LYS A 237 7.09 -2.91 14.17
C LYS A 237 6.90 -4.19 13.36
N LEU A 238 7.46 -4.25 12.14
CA LEU A 238 7.32 -5.38 11.22
C LEU A 238 8.06 -6.64 11.70
N PHE A 239 9.27 -6.48 12.22
CA PHE A 239 10.13 -7.60 12.63
C PHE A 239 10.09 -7.91 14.12
N GLY A 240 9.75 -6.89 14.93
CA GLY A 240 9.77 -7.01 16.39
C GLY A 240 8.87 -8.15 16.89
N PRO A 241 9.27 -8.86 17.97
CA PRO A 241 10.36 -8.55 18.89
C PRO A 241 11.77 -8.89 18.38
N SER A 242 11.88 -9.75 17.37
CA SER A 242 13.14 -10.08 16.73
C SER A 242 13.76 -8.87 16.00
N PRO A 243 15.11 -8.80 15.92
CA PRO A 243 15.76 -7.80 15.08
C PRO A 243 15.47 -8.07 13.60
N THR A 244 15.55 -7.02 12.78
CA THR A 244 15.54 -7.17 11.32
C THR A 244 16.72 -8.05 10.88
N PRO A 245 16.50 -9.16 10.15
CA PRO A 245 17.57 -9.99 9.62
C PRO A 245 18.47 -9.19 8.67
N THR A 246 19.79 -9.41 8.73
CA THR A 246 20.78 -8.72 7.86
C THR A 246 20.53 -8.93 6.38
N LYS A 247 19.97 -10.08 5.98
CA LYS A 247 19.56 -10.34 4.59
C LYS A 247 18.51 -9.36 4.05
N PHE A 248 17.75 -8.72 4.94
CA PHE A 248 16.77 -7.69 4.57
C PHE A 248 17.42 -6.34 4.21
N ASP A 249 18.71 -6.14 4.52
CA ASP A 249 19.43 -4.91 4.14
C ASP A 249 19.48 -4.70 2.62
N GLY A 250 19.31 -5.79 1.84
CA GLY A 250 19.17 -5.76 0.40
C GLY A 250 17.81 -5.26 -0.12
N PHE A 251 16.82 -5.03 0.75
CA PHE A 251 15.50 -4.56 0.32
C PHE A 251 15.55 -3.09 -0.17
N PRO A 252 15.15 -2.79 -1.41
CA PRO A 252 15.28 -1.44 -1.95
C PRO A 252 14.18 -0.50 -1.42
N VAL A 253 14.42 0.08 -0.24
CA VAL A 253 13.51 1.05 0.41
C VAL A 253 13.13 2.21 -0.52
N GLY A 254 14.08 2.67 -1.34
CA GLY A 254 13.84 3.75 -2.32
C GLY A 254 12.75 3.40 -3.35
N MET A 255 12.65 2.14 -3.75
CA MET A 255 11.61 1.66 -4.67
C MET A 255 10.25 1.62 -3.96
N ALA A 256 10.20 1.08 -2.73
CA ALA A 256 8.97 1.00 -1.93
C ALA A 256 8.36 2.38 -1.62
N LEU A 257 9.19 3.42 -1.53
CA LEU A 257 8.76 4.80 -1.26
C LEU A 257 8.45 5.63 -2.51
N ARG A 258 8.39 5.01 -3.69
CA ARG A 258 7.98 5.71 -4.91
C ARG A 258 6.51 6.15 -4.81
N PRO A 259 6.14 7.28 -5.42
CA PRO A 259 4.76 7.77 -5.40
C PRO A 259 3.71 6.75 -5.88
N SER A 260 4.07 5.90 -6.85
CA SER A 260 3.21 4.82 -7.36
C SER A 260 2.94 3.73 -6.32
N GLN A 261 3.98 3.26 -5.62
CA GLN A 261 3.86 2.24 -4.56
C GLN A 261 3.15 2.77 -3.33
N ILE A 262 3.42 4.02 -2.93
CA ILE A 262 2.67 4.67 -1.84
C ILE A 262 1.18 4.77 -2.22
N ARG A 263 0.85 5.07 -3.49
CA ARG A 263 -0.54 5.08 -3.96
C ARG A 263 -1.18 3.71 -3.87
N ALA A 264 -0.49 2.69 -4.38
CA ALA A 264 -0.98 1.31 -4.34
C ALA A 264 -1.24 0.89 -2.89
N GLY A 265 -0.28 1.14 -2.00
CA GLY A 265 -0.42 0.75 -0.60
C GLY A 265 -1.48 1.50 0.18
N ALA A 266 -1.64 2.80 -0.05
CA ALA A 266 -2.74 3.55 0.56
C ALA A 266 -4.10 3.07 0.05
N ALA A 267 -4.22 2.76 -1.25
CA ALA A 267 -5.45 2.22 -1.82
C ALA A 267 -5.77 0.82 -1.24
N GLU A 268 -4.78 -0.05 -1.06
CA GLU A 268 -4.97 -1.35 -0.40
C GLU A 268 -5.33 -1.20 1.08
N SER A 269 -4.70 -0.25 1.80
CA SER A 269 -5.08 0.05 3.17
C SER A 269 -6.55 0.47 3.28
N ALA A 270 -7.06 1.26 2.33
CA ALA A 270 -8.47 1.62 2.28
C ALA A 270 -9.40 0.43 1.98
N LEU A 271 -8.90 -0.61 1.30
CA LEU A 271 -9.65 -1.81 0.94
C LEU A 271 -9.59 -2.93 1.99
N LEU A 272 -8.69 -2.83 2.99
CA LEU A 272 -8.51 -3.87 4.02
C LEU A 272 -9.83 -4.29 4.67
N LEU A 273 -10.55 -3.34 5.26
CA LEU A 273 -11.81 -3.61 5.96
C LEU A 273 -12.92 -4.14 5.03
N PRO A 274 -13.26 -3.48 3.90
CA PRO A 274 -14.34 -3.95 3.04
C PRO A 274 -14.04 -5.32 2.41
N ASP A 275 -12.81 -5.61 1.98
CA ASP A 275 -12.47 -6.91 1.40
C ASP A 275 -12.52 -8.03 2.46
N ALA A 276 -11.97 -7.78 3.66
CA ALA A 276 -12.08 -8.71 4.78
C ALA A 276 -13.54 -8.99 5.15
N PHE A 277 -14.38 -7.95 5.17
CA PHE A 277 -15.81 -8.10 5.39
C PHE A 277 -16.44 -8.96 4.27
N ALA A 278 -16.17 -8.67 2.99
CA ALA A 278 -16.74 -9.41 1.86
C ALA A 278 -16.32 -10.89 1.80
N ALA A 279 -15.13 -11.23 2.32
CA ALA A 279 -14.56 -12.56 2.28
C ALA A 279 -14.93 -13.44 3.49
N ARG A 280 -15.15 -12.86 4.68
CA ARG A 280 -15.24 -13.60 5.96
C ARG A 280 -16.16 -14.81 6.00
N ALA A 281 -17.31 -14.75 5.31
CA ALA A 281 -18.30 -15.84 5.34
C ALA A 281 -17.99 -16.97 4.34
N LYS A 282 -16.94 -16.81 3.53
CA LYS A 282 -16.62 -17.72 2.41
C LYS A 282 -15.44 -18.63 2.70
N TYR A 283 -14.68 -18.42 3.78
CA TYR A 283 -13.46 -19.19 4.07
C TYR A 283 -13.71 -20.70 4.20
N VAL A 284 -14.84 -21.08 4.81
CA VAL A 284 -15.31 -22.47 4.91
C VAL A 284 -15.50 -23.17 3.56
N ARG A 285 -15.53 -22.43 2.45
CA ARG A 285 -15.67 -22.98 1.09
C ARG A 285 -14.34 -23.32 0.44
N LEU A 286 -13.20 -22.98 1.06
CA LEU A 286 -11.89 -23.41 0.57
C LEU A 286 -11.86 -24.95 0.61
N LYS A 287 -11.49 -25.58 -0.51
CA LYS A 287 -11.53 -27.05 -0.68
C LYS A 287 -10.15 -27.70 -0.63
N MET A 288 -9.13 -26.92 -0.91
CA MET A 288 -7.73 -27.35 -0.92
C MET A 288 -7.16 -27.41 0.51
N PRO A 289 -6.03 -28.11 0.70
CA PRO A 289 -5.23 -27.99 1.93
C PRO A 289 -4.80 -26.54 2.17
N VAL A 290 -4.86 -26.11 3.43
CA VAL A 290 -4.47 -24.75 3.85
C VAL A 290 -3.46 -24.85 5.00
N ALA A 291 -2.24 -24.38 4.79
CA ALA A 291 -1.26 -24.19 5.85
C ALA A 291 -1.22 -22.72 6.26
N ILE A 292 -1.49 -22.44 7.52
CA ILE A 292 -1.43 -21.10 8.11
C ILE A 292 -0.15 -21.03 8.94
N ILE A 293 0.63 -19.96 8.77
CA ILE A 293 1.84 -19.72 9.56
C ILE A 293 1.93 -18.25 9.94
N ALA A 294 2.17 -17.94 11.21
CA ALA A 294 2.28 -16.56 11.67
C ALA A 294 3.24 -16.43 12.85
N GLY A 295 3.89 -15.27 12.95
CA GLY A 295 4.67 -14.91 14.13
C GLY A 295 3.77 -14.67 15.33
N GLU A 296 4.10 -15.29 16.47
CA GLU A 296 3.27 -15.22 17.67
C GLU A 296 3.19 -13.80 18.26
N GLU A 297 4.24 -13.00 18.06
CA GLU A 297 4.32 -11.62 18.54
C GLU A 297 4.16 -10.59 17.40
N ASP A 298 3.39 -10.95 16.38
CA ASP A 298 3.02 -10.05 15.28
C ASP A 298 2.36 -8.76 15.81
N ARG A 299 3.01 -7.62 15.58
CA ARG A 299 2.55 -6.29 16.00
C ARG A 299 1.74 -5.58 14.93
N ILE A 300 1.57 -6.20 13.78
CA ILE A 300 0.76 -5.73 12.67
C ILE A 300 -0.59 -6.42 12.77
N VAL A 301 -0.66 -7.73 12.60
CA VAL A 301 -1.93 -8.47 12.65
C VAL A 301 -2.05 -9.24 13.96
N ASP A 302 -3.18 -9.09 14.63
CA ASP A 302 -3.48 -9.85 15.84
C ASP A 302 -3.70 -11.31 15.46
N ILE A 303 -2.77 -12.17 15.88
CA ILE A 303 -2.72 -13.57 15.46
C ILE A 303 -3.98 -14.35 15.84
N ASP A 304 -4.57 -14.07 17.00
CA ASP A 304 -5.73 -14.80 17.50
C ASP A 304 -7.00 -14.38 16.74
N ARG A 305 -7.16 -13.07 16.48
CA ARG A 305 -8.29 -12.53 15.71
C ARG A 305 -8.21 -12.85 14.22
N GLN A 306 -7.03 -13.19 13.73
CA GLN A 306 -6.76 -13.44 12.31
C GLN A 306 -6.51 -14.92 12.04
N SER A 307 -5.27 -15.37 12.23
CA SER A 307 -4.80 -16.70 11.85
C SER A 307 -5.45 -17.82 12.66
N GLN A 308 -5.55 -17.68 13.99
CA GLN A 308 -6.22 -18.68 14.83
C GLN A 308 -7.69 -18.82 14.45
N ARG A 309 -8.41 -17.69 14.39
CA ARG A 309 -9.81 -17.70 13.97
C ARG A 309 -10.01 -18.33 12.59
N LEU A 310 -9.12 -18.06 11.63
CA LEU A 310 -9.20 -18.68 10.30
C LEU A 310 -8.98 -20.20 10.39
N HIS A 311 -8.02 -20.64 11.20
CA HIS A 311 -7.78 -22.06 11.45
C HIS A 311 -9.02 -22.75 12.03
N ASP A 312 -9.68 -22.11 13.01
CA ASP A 312 -10.89 -22.64 13.64
C ASP A 312 -12.06 -22.77 12.65
N GLU A 313 -12.13 -21.91 11.61
CA GLU A 313 -13.17 -21.94 10.58
C GLU A 313 -12.86 -22.91 9.41
N ILE A 314 -11.59 -23.23 9.13
CA ILE A 314 -11.18 -24.11 8.02
C ILE A 314 -10.74 -25.47 8.58
N ALA A 315 -11.66 -26.44 8.58
CA ALA A 315 -11.44 -27.75 9.20
C ALA A 315 -10.20 -28.51 8.70
N GLN A 316 -9.85 -28.38 7.41
CA GLN A 316 -8.68 -29.04 6.83
C GLN A 316 -7.38 -28.23 6.94
N SER A 317 -7.37 -27.12 7.67
CA SER A 317 -6.18 -26.28 7.81
C SER A 317 -5.21 -26.79 8.87
N THR A 318 -3.95 -26.40 8.76
CA THR A 318 -2.95 -26.50 9.83
C THR A 318 -2.53 -25.11 10.25
N PHE A 319 -2.07 -24.94 11.49
CA PHE A 319 -1.59 -23.66 11.98
C PHE A 319 -0.27 -23.79 12.74
N ASP A 320 0.77 -23.13 12.25
CA ASP A 320 2.06 -22.95 12.93
C ASP A 320 2.18 -21.54 13.51
N ARG A 321 2.19 -21.46 14.85
CA ARG A 321 2.52 -20.24 15.60
C ARG A 321 4.02 -20.24 15.84
N VAL A 322 4.71 -19.21 15.39
CA VAL A 322 6.18 -19.14 15.47
C VAL A 322 6.59 -18.19 16.62
N PRO A 323 7.12 -18.72 17.75
CA PRO A 323 7.50 -17.89 18.88
C PRO A 323 8.70 -16.99 18.59
N GLY A 324 8.72 -15.81 19.20
CA GLY A 324 9.75 -14.78 19.02
C GLY A 324 9.73 -14.05 17.67
N VAL A 325 8.73 -14.28 16.82
CA VAL A 325 8.70 -13.79 15.43
C VAL A 325 7.57 -12.78 15.24
N GLY A 326 7.88 -11.68 14.55
CA GLY A 326 6.91 -10.65 14.17
C GLY A 326 6.18 -10.96 12.86
N HIS A 327 5.76 -9.89 12.17
CA HIS A 327 4.94 -9.98 10.96
C HIS A 327 5.63 -10.63 9.75
N MET A 328 6.95 -10.43 9.63
CA MET A 328 7.73 -10.88 8.46
C MET A 328 8.22 -12.32 8.63
N VAL A 329 7.30 -13.27 8.81
CA VAL A 329 7.63 -14.67 9.14
C VAL A 329 8.47 -15.37 8.07
N HIS A 330 8.29 -15.04 6.79
CA HIS A 330 9.12 -15.55 5.69
C HIS A 330 10.57 -15.06 5.76
N GLN A 331 10.80 -13.88 6.34
CA GLN A 331 12.14 -13.35 6.58
C GLN A 331 12.77 -13.96 7.83
N SER A 332 12.03 -14.01 8.95
CA SER A 332 12.57 -14.41 10.24
C SER A 332 12.60 -15.91 10.49
N ALA A 333 11.73 -16.67 9.81
CA ALA A 333 11.56 -18.12 9.99
C ALA A 333 11.45 -18.84 8.63
N THR A 334 12.34 -18.50 7.70
CA THR A 334 12.34 -18.99 6.30
C THR A 334 12.21 -20.52 6.19
N GLU A 335 12.97 -21.27 6.98
CA GLU A 335 12.93 -22.75 6.96
C GLU A 335 11.58 -23.30 7.42
N ARG A 336 10.91 -22.65 8.39
CA ARG A 336 9.56 -23.06 8.83
C ARG A 336 8.52 -22.76 7.75
N VAL A 337 8.65 -21.63 7.06
CA VAL A 337 7.79 -21.31 5.91
C VAL A 337 7.99 -22.31 4.78
N MET A 338 9.23 -22.72 4.51
CA MET A 338 9.53 -23.79 3.54
C MET A 338 8.88 -25.12 3.95
N ALA A 339 9.01 -25.52 5.22
CA ALA A 339 8.37 -26.73 5.73
C ALA A 339 6.83 -26.69 5.62
N ALA A 340 6.22 -25.51 5.80
CA ALA A 340 4.78 -25.32 5.60
C ALA A 340 4.38 -25.46 4.12
N ILE A 341 5.22 -24.99 3.18
CA ILE A 341 5.04 -25.21 1.74
C ILE A 341 5.07 -26.70 1.41
N ASP A 342 6.09 -27.42 1.88
CA ASP A 342 6.25 -28.85 1.62
C ASP A 342 5.07 -29.65 2.17
N LEU A 343 4.65 -29.36 3.41
CA LEU A 343 3.50 -30.01 4.03
C LEU A 343 2.19 -29.79 3.24
N ALA A 344 1.97 -28.58 2.74
CA ALA A 344 0.76 -28.25 1.97
C ALA A 344 0.76 -28.95 0.60
N SER A 345 1.91 -28.97 -0.07
CA SER A 345 2.14 -29.63 -1.37
C SER A 345 2.01 -31.16 -1.29
N GLU A 346 2.53 -31.79 -0.23
CA GLU A 346 2.38 -33.22 -0.01
C GLU A 346 0.91 -33.63 0.17
N LYS A 347 0.15 -32.86 0.95
CA LYS A 347 -1.28 -33.11 1.16
C LYS A 347 -2.06 -33.03 -0.15
N GLN A 348 -1.76 -32.05 -1.01
CA GLN A 348 -2.34 -31.93 -2.35
C GLN A 348 -2.11 -33.22 -3.17
N THR A 349 -0.88 -33.74 -3.17
CA THR A 349 -0.52 -34.94 -3.94
C THR A 349 -1.28 -36.18 -3.45
N ARG A 350 -1.46 -36.33 -2.12
CA ARG A 350 -2.22 -37.45 -1.54
C ARG A 350 -3.71 -37.38 -1.89
N THR A 351 -4.34 -36.21 -1.82
CA THR A 351 -5.75 -36.02 -2.23
C THR A 351 -5.95 -36.36 -3.70
N ALA A 352 -5.06 -35.89 -4.58
CA ALA A 352 -5.12 -36.22 -6.01
C ALA A 352 -4.95 -37.72 -6.32
N SER A 353 -4.22 -38.46 -5.46
CA SER A 353 -4.08 -39.91 -5.58
C SER A 353 -5.30 -40.68 -5.10
N THR A 354 -6.04 -40.16 -4.12
CA THR A 354 -7.23 -40.84 -3.57
C THR A 354 -8.43 -40.72 -4.51
N ASP A 355 -8.56 -39.57 -5.20
CA ASP A 355 -9.61 -39.34 -6.20
C ASP A 355 -9.44 -40.15 -7.50
N LYS A 356 -8.26 -40.76 -7.74
CA LYS A 356 -7.96 -41.58 -8.93
C LYS A 356 -8.27 -43.07 -8.74
N VAL A 357 -8.67 -43.53 -7.56
CA VAL A 357 -9.05 -44.94 -7.34
C VAL A 357 -10.51 -45.13 -7.75
N VAL A 358 -10.74 -45.46 -9.02
CA VAL A 358 -12.03 -45.94 -9.52
C VAL A 358 -12.32 -47.30 -8.86
N PRO A 359 -13.50 -47.56 -8.27
CA PRO A 359 -13.82 -48.90 -7.79
C PRO A 359 -13.95 -49.81 -9.02
N PHE A 360 -13.03 -50.77 -9.13
CA PHE A 360 -13.18 -51.92 -10.01
C PHE A 360 -14.33 -52.76 -9.47
N ALA A 361 -15.57 -52.41 -9.84
CA ALA A 361 -16.72 -53.26 -9.59
C ALA A 361 -16.65 -54.44 -10.54
N ALA A 362 -16.06 -55.54 -10.05
CA ALA A 362 -16.21 -56.86 -10.63
C ALA A 362 -17.71 -57.18 -10.71
N LYS A 363 -18.23 -57.31 -11.94
CA LYS A 363 -19.47 -58.07 -12.18
C LYS A 363 -19.05 -59.46 -12.64
N GLY A 364 -19.17 -60.40 -11.71
CA GLY A 364 -19.38 -61.81 -12.02
C GLY A 364 -20.82 -62.08 -12.41
#